data_AF-A0A7C8PK04-F1
#
_entry.id   AF-A0A7C8PK04-F1
#
_cell.length_a   1.000
_cell.length_b   1.000
_cell.length_c   1.000
_cell.angle_alpha   90.00
_cell.angle_beta   90.00
_cell.angle_gamma   90.00
#
_symmetry.space_group_name_H-M   'P 1'
#
loop_
_entity.id
_entity.type
_entity.pdbx_description
1 polymer ?
#
loop_
_entity_poly.entity_id
_entity_poly.type
_entity_poly.pdbx_seq_one_letter_code
_entity_poly.pdbx_strand_id
1 'polypeptide(L)'
;MHFSRLLQDSLVLTLGLASLAAAMPKQIVARQTTWNPPSNLALPLSQVWDHQVATYSNALGFKNYGYDQVIANGGYLNFCVRWDSSQNLSEAQRAQILTALQRSVKKWIDWLVGFDGFPYSSVPVKIVGYAVRNTAQLQGSTSGYDVYTTKDSGGIPECDPRCGRFFHQDGNYNSCPGGAARHYDQSLWLTDGFGGGAGGDWGQRIGTEYFLGQLNSENIHILLHEIGHTFALDDFYDWTPTGVSNFIMLAGSSSVITDFDGWMLRDWWRHLKTRYNLGTPVTTTTTRSTTTAARTTTPVTTTSAVRTTTTTARATTTGSSSGGSPLWGQCGGSNWTGPTTCAQGTCTYSNPYYSQCL
;
A
#
# COMPACT_ATOMS: atom_id res chain seq x y z
N MET A 1 -31.86 -38.15 -45.69
CA MET A 1 -30.59 -37.47 -46.03
C MET A 1 -30.65 -36.10 -45.35
N HIS A 2 -30.09 -36.00 -44.15
CA HIS A 2 -28.81 -35.32 -43.81
C HIS A 2 -28.99 -33.85 -43.40
N PHE A 3 -28.65 -33.57 -42.12
CA PHE A 3 -27.96 -32.41 -41.52
C PHE A 3 -28.39 -30.98 -41.95
N SER A 4 -28.59 -29.97 -41.10
CA SER A 4 -27.93 -29.63 -39.83
C SER A 4 -28.68 -28.52 -39.08
N ARG A 5 -28.62 -28.57 -37.75
CA ARG A 5 -28.75 -27.44 -36.81
C ARG A 5 -27.70 -26.37 -37.10
N LEU A 6 -28.04 -25.08 -36.94
CA LEU A 6 -27.27 -24.05 -36.22
C LEU A 6 -27.81 -22.64 -36.56
N LEU A 7 -27.76 -21.75 -35.54
CA LEU A 7 -27.99 -20.30 -35.57
C LEU A 7 -29.41 -19.80 -35.22
N GLN A 8 -29.85 -20.15 -34.01
CA GLN A 8 -30.43 -19.14 -33.10
C GLN A 8 -29.27 -18.54 -32.29
N ASP A 9 -29.44 -17.28 -31.85
CA ASP A 9 -28.55 -16.46 -31.02
C ASP A 9 -27.59 -15.50 -31.76
N SER A 10 -28.12 -14.31 -32.08
CA SER A 10 -27.34 -13.07 -32.19
C SER A 10 -28.28 -11.86 -32.09
N LEU A 11 -28.95 -11.70 -30.94
CA LEU A 11 -29.70 -10.48 -30.64
C LEU A 11 -29.55 -10.06 -29.17
N VAL A 12 -28.34 -10.17 -28.60
CA VAL A 12 -27.98 -9.50 -27.33
C VAL A 12 -26.48 -9.22 -27.33
N LEU A 13 -25.97 -8.30 -28.15
CA LEU A 13 -24.65 -7.69 -27.92
C LEU A 13 -24.41 -6.47 -28.84
N THR A 14 -25.07 -5.34 -28.60
CA THR A 14 -24.69 -4.05 -29.22
C THR A 14 -25.25 -2.85 -28.46
N LEU A 15 -25.11 -2.88 -27.13
CA LEU A 15 -25.23 -1.69 -26.28
C LEU A 15 -23.94 -1.57 -25.46
N GLY A 16 -22.85 -1.32 -26.18
CA GLY A 16 -21.56 -0.95 -25.63
C GLY A 16 -21.11 0.35 -26.29
N LEU A 17 -20.59 1.26 -25.46
CA LEU A 17 -19.74 2.41 -25.82
C LEU A 17 -20.44 3.65 -26.39
N ALA A 18 -21.37 4.25 -25.65
CA ALA A 18 -21.63 5.70 -25.78
C ALA A 18 -22.40 6.25 -24.57
N SER A 19 -21.76 6.38 -23.41
CA SER A 19 -22.08 7.39 -22.36
C SER A 19 -21.16 7.24 -21.15
N LEU A 20 -19.89 7.63 -21.33
CA LEU A 20 -18.95 7.92 -20.22
C LEU A 20 -18.10 9.14 -20.59
N ALA A 21 -18.77 10.14 -21.17
CA ALA A 21 -18.17 11.42 -21.51
C ALA A 21 -19.06 12.54 -20.95
N ALA A 22 -19.09 12.71 -19.63
CA ALA A 22 -19.49 13.96 -18.98
C ALA A 22 -19.14 13.96 -17.48
N ALA A 23 -17.85 13.87 -17.18
CA ALA A 23 -17.26 14.61 -16.07
C ALA A 23 -15.84 14.96 -16.52
N MET A 24 -15.70 16.10 -17.21
CA MET A 24 -14.37 16.66 -17.45
C MET A 24 -13.65 16.70 -16.10
N PRO A 25 -12.43 16.14 -15.96
CA PRO A 25 -11.68 16.33 -14.74
C PRO A 25 -11.54 17.83 -14.58
N LYS A 26 -12.04 18.36 -13.46
CA LYS A 26 -11.72 19.71 -12.99
C LYS A 26 -10.22 19.82 -13.16
N GLN A 27 -9.75 20.68 -14.08
CA GLN A 27 -8.32 20.81 -14.36
C GLN A 27 -7.61 20.86 -13.00
N ILE A 28 -6.76 19.89 -12.72
CA ILE A 28 -5.88 19.97 -11.57
C ILE A 28 -5.00 21.17 -11.88
N VAL A 29 -5.35 22.33 -11.32
CA VAL A 29 -4.49 23.50 -11.38
C VAL A 29 -3.20 23.03 -10.73
N ALA A 30 -2.11 22.99 -11.51
CA ALA A 30 -0.79 22.67 -11.00
C ALA A 30 -0.51 23.66 -9.86
N ARG A 31 -0.70 23.23 -8.60
CA ARG A 31 -0.69 24.15 -7.46
C ARG A 31 0.65 24.87 -7.43
N GLN A 32 1.75 24.10 -7.45
CA GLN A 32 3.14 24.56 -7.56
C GLN A 32 4.01 23.37 -7.99
N THR A 33 5.10 23.62 -8.73
CA THR A 33 6.06 22.60 -9.19
C THR A 33 7.30 22.49 -8.31
N THR A 34 7.48 23.39 -7.35
CA THR A 34 8.60 23.44 -6.41
C THR A 34 8.09 23.64 -4.99
N TRP A 35 8.94 23.38 -3.99
CA TRP A 35 8.64 23.64 -2.59
C TRP A 35 8.47 25.14 -2.33
N ASN A 36 7.21 25.58 -2.14
CA ASN A 36 6.85 26.96 -1.81
C ASN A 36 5.49 27.02 -1.09
N PRO A 37 5.32 26.30 0.05
CA PRO A 37 4.03 26.22 0.72
C PRO A 37 3.47 27.60 1.06
N PRO A 38 2.13 27.76 1.16
CA PRO A 38 1.51 28.97 1.68
C PRO A 38 2.17 29.42 2.99
N SER A 39 2.37 30.72 3.18
CA SER A 39 3.14 31.25 4.32
C SER A 39 2.59 30.83 5.69
N ASN A 40 1.27 30.68 5.80
CA ASN A 40 0.60 30.19 6.99
C ASN A 40 0.83 28.69 7.27
N LEU A 41 1.30 27.92 6.28
CA LEU A 41 1.64 26.50 6.42
C LEU A 41 3.14 26.26 6.63
N ALA A 42 4.01 27.24 6.33
CA ALA A 42 5.46 27.06 6.41
C ALA A 42 5.94 26.68 7.83
N LEU A 43 5.49 27.40 8.86
CA LEU A 43 5.84 27.10 10.25
C LEU A 43 5.31 25.73 10.72
N PRO A 44 4.01 25.40 10.60
CA PRO A 44 3.51 24.11 11.05
C PRO A 44 4.13 22.93 10.29
N LEU A 45 4.44 23.08 9.00
CA LEU A 45 5.15 22.02 8.24
C LEU A 45 6.56 21.78 8.80
N SER A 46 7.30 22.84 9.15
CA SER A 46 8.62 22.70 9.79
C SER A 46 8.51 21.98 11.14
N GLN A 47 7.51 22.32 11.96
CA GLN A 47 7.29 21.66 13.25
C GLN A 47 7.00 20.17 13.09
N VAL A 48 6.18 19.81 12.10
CA VAL A 48 5.88 18.40 11.78
C VAL A 48 7.15 17.68 11.36
N TRP A 49 7.93 18.26 10.45
CA TRP A 49 9.18 17.67 10.00
C TRP A 49 10.15 17.42 11.15
N ASP A 50 10.41 18.45 11.97
CA ASP A 50 11.33 18.38 13.10
C ASP A 50 10.87 17.34 14.14
N HIS A 51 9.56 17.27 14.39
CA HIS A 51 8.98 16.23 15.26
C HIS A 51 9.22 14.83 14.70
N GLN A 52 8.90 14.59 13.43
CA GLN A 52 9.02 13.26 12.82
C GLN A 52 10.47 12.75 12.79
N VAL A 53 11.44 13.59 12.40
CA VAL A 53 12.86 13.18 12.36
C VAL A 53 13.46 13.00 13.76
N ALA A 54 12.89 13.65 14.79
CA ALA A 54 13.28 13.42 16.18
C ALA A 54 12.68 12.12 16.75
N THR A 55 11.46 11.75 16.32
CA THR A 55 10.76 10.53 16.75
C THR A 55 11.41 9.26 16.20
N TYR A 56 11.85 9.28 14.94
CA TYR A 56 12.35 8.08 14.26
C TYR A 56 13.86 8.13 14.02
N SER A 57 14.58 7.19 14.63
CA SER A 57 16.05 7.08 14.51
C SER A 57 16.55 6.79 13.09
N ASN A 58 15.69 6.28 12.19
CA ASN A 58 16.06 5.94 10.81
C ASN A 58 14.97 6.29 9.78
N ALA A 59 14.24 7.40 9.98
CA ALA A 59 13.15 7.82 9.08
C ALA A 59 13.57 7.84 7.59
N LEU A 60 14.71 8.44 7.24
CA LEU A 60 15.14 8.53 5.83
C LEU A 60 15.73 7.23 5.26
N GLY A 61 16.19 6.33 6.14
CA GLY A 61 16.79 5.06 5.76
C GLY A 61 15.77 3.94 5.52
N PHE A 62 14.55 4.07 6.06
CA PHE A 62 13.46 3.13 5.78
C PHE A 62 13.06 3.13 4.29
N LYS A 63 12.94 1.95 3.66
CA LYS A 63 12.82 1.78 2.20
C LYS A 63 11.51 1.14 1.72
N ASN A 64 10.46 1.21 2.53
CA ASN A 64 9.16 0.66 2.14
C ASN A 64 7.98 1.65 2.22
N TYR A 65 8.23 2.96 2.30
CA TYR A 65 7.15 3.95 2.20
C TYR A 65 6.46 3.86 0.84
N GLY A 66 5.21 4.33 0.72
CA GLY A 66 4.46 4.37 -0.53
C GLY A 66 5.24 5.00 -1.69
N TYR A 67 6.10 5.98 -1.43
CA TYR A 67 7.04 6.52 -2.43
C TYR A 67 7.98 5.44 -2.99
N ASP A 68 8.58 4.62 -2.13
CA ASP A 68 9.46 3.52 -2.54
C ASP A 68 8.72 2.48 -3.36
N GLN A 69 7.50 2.14 -2.94
CA GLN A 69 6.67 1.14 -3.60
C GLN A 69 6.31 1.61 -5.02
N VAL A 70 5.83 2.86 -5.14
CA VAL A 70 5.49 3.47 -6.43
C VAL A 70 6.72 3.56 -7.34
N ILE A 71 7.88 3.94 -6.82
CA ILE A 71 9.11 4.07 -7.61
C ILE A 71 9.63 2.70 -8.04
N ALA A 72 9.68 1.71 -7.14
CA ALA A 72 10.14 0.35 -7.43
C ALA A 72 9.28 -0.34 -8.50
N ASN A 73 7.99 -0.02 -8.56
CA ASN A 73 7.06 -0.59 -9.51
C ASN A 73 7.01 0.14 -10.86
N GLY A 74 7.71 1.27 -11.02
CA GLY A 74 7.56 2.05 -12.24
C GLY A 74 6.19 2.75 -12.35
N GLY A 75 5.60 3.13 -11.22
CA GLY A 75 4.42 4.00 -11.18
C GLY A 75 3.08 3.31 -11.00
N TYR A 76 3.02 2.15 -10.35
CA TYR A 76 1.75 1.50 -9.97
C TYR A 76 1.82 0.91 -8.56
N LEU A 77 0.66 0.57 -7.99
CA LEU A 77 0.56 -0.19 -6.74
C LEU A 77 -0.32 -1.44 -6.93
N ASN A 78 0.16 -2.56 -6.42
CA ASN A 78 -0.57 -3.81 -6.33
C ASN A 78 -1.06 -4.01 -4.89
N PHE A 79 -2.34 -4.34 -4.76
CA PHE A 79 -2.97 -4.67 -3.48
C PHE A 79 -3.31 -6.14 -3.42
N CYS A 80 -3.23 -6.71 -2.23
CA CYS A 80 -3.91 -7.96 -1.91
C CYS A 80 -4.94 -7.72 -0.82
N VAL A 81 -6.16 -8.24 -1.00
CA VAL A 81 -7.23 -8.05 -0.01
C VAL A 81 -7.27 -9.23 0.94
N ARG A 82 -7.11 -8.97 2.23
CA ARG A 82 -7.34 -9.93 3.31
C ARG A 82 -8.79 -9.79 3.78
N TRP A 83 -9.65 -10.67 3.28
CA TRP A 83 -11.07 -10.69 3.59
C TRP A 83 -11.32 -11.47 4.88
N ASP A 84 -11.15 -10.79 6.01
CA ASP A 84 -11.38 -11.32 7.35
C ASP A 84 -12.85 -11.13 7.79
N SER A 85 -13.76 -11.41 6.85
CA SER A 85 -15.20 -11.30 7.04
C SER A 85 -15.89 -12.65 6.89
N SER A 86 -16.97 -12.83 7.62
CA SER A 86 -17.89 -13.98 7.51
C SER A 86 -18.81 -13.86 6.28
N GLN A 87 -18.95 -12.65 5.72
CA GLN A 87 -19.82 -12.37 4.60
C GLN A 87 -19.28 -12.99 3.30
N ASN A 88 -20.20 -13.31 2.39
CA ASN A 88 -19.84 -13.59 1.00
C ASN A 88 -19.55 -12.27 0.26
N LEU A 89 -18.67 -12.34 -0.71
CA LEU A 89 -18.22 -11.20 -1.50
C LEU A 89 -18.54 -11.46 -2.98
N SER A 90 -19.44 -10.66 -3.54
CA SER A 90 -19.80 -10.74 -4.96
C SER A 90 -18.73 -10.12 -5.87
N GLU A 91 -18.72 -10.52 -7.13
CA GLU A 91 -17.86 -9.93 -8.16
C GLU A 91 -18.07 -8.41 -8.31
N ALA A 92 -19.32 -7.95 -8.23
CA ALA A 92 -19.66 -6.52 -8.27
C ALA A 92 -19.05 -5.76 -7.07
N GLN A 93 -19.15 -6.32 -5.86
CA GLN A 93 -18.52 -5.71 -4.67
C GLN A 93 -17.00 -5.69 -4.80
N ARG A 94 -16.36 -6.73 -5.35
CA ARG A 94 -14.91 -6.72 -5.61
C ARG A 94 -14.50 -5.61 -6.59
N ALA A 95 -15.27 -5.40 -7.65
CA ALA A 95 -15.04 -4.28 -8.58
C ALA A 95 -15.21 -2.91 -7.89
N GLN A 96 -16.18 -2.77 -6.99
CA GLN A 96 -16.37 -1.56 -6.19
C GLN A 96 -15.23 -1.34 -5.19
N ILE A 97 -14.70 -2.39 -4.55
CA ILE A 97 -13.52 -2.30 -3.66
C ILE A 97 -12.32 -1.77 -4.44
N LEU A 98 -12.06 -2.30 -5.65
CA LEU A 98 -10.98 -1.79 -6.50
C LEU A 98 -11.18 -0.31 -6.86
N THR A 99 -12.40 0.06 -7.24
CA THR A 99 -12.75 1.45 -7.59
C THR A 99 -12.53 2.40 -6.40
N ALA A 100 -12.94 1.97 -5.20
CA ALA A 100 -12.76 2.71 -3.96
C ALA A 100 -11.28 2.90 -3.61
N LEU A 101 -10.46 1.84 -3.71
CA LEU A 101 -9.01 1.91 -3.53
C LEU A 101 -8.35 2.86 -4.54
N GLN A 102 -8.68 2.72 -5.82
CA GLN A 102 -8.16 3.59 -6.88
C GLN A 102 -8.49 5.06 -6.60
N ARG A 103 -9.73 5.37 -6.24
CA ARG A 103 -10.15 6.73 -5.89
C ARG A 103 -9.38 7.28 -4.70
N SER A 104 -9.23 6.49 -3.64
CA SER A 104 -8.59 6.95 -2.40
C SER A 104 -7.07 7.14 -2.55
N VAL A 105 -6.37 6.20 -3.21
CA VAL A 105 -4.93 6.36 -3.53
C VAL A 105 -4.70 7.54 -4.45
N LYS A 106 -5.57 7.73 -5.47
CA LYS A 106 -5.45 8.84 -6.41
C LYS A 106 -5.47 10.20 -5.69
N LYS A 107 -6.30 10.37 -4.66
CA LYS A 107 -6.37 11.66 -3.92
C LYS A 107 -5.06 12.04 -3.25
N TRP A 108 -4.29 11.07 -2.76
CA TRP A 108 -2.93 11.31 -2.26
C TRP A 108 -1.94 11.57 -3.41
N ILE A 109 -1.95 10.72 -4.43
CA ILE A 109 -1.02 10.82 -5.57
C ILE A 109 -1.19 12.13 -6.34
N ASP A 110 -2.40 12.66 -6.47
CA ASP A 110 -2.68 13.93 -7.15
C ASP A 110 -1.91 15.12 -6.54
N TRP A 111 -1.53 15.05 -5.25
CA TRP A 111 -0.68 16.06 -4.63
C TRP A 111 0.77 16.00 -5.13
N LEU A 112 1.25 14.85 -5.58
CA LEU A 112 2.61 14.66 -6.10
C LEU A 112 2.71 14.91 -7.60
N VAL A 113 1.63 14.75 -8.36
CA VAL A 113 1.64 14.92 -9.83
C VAL A 113 2.16 16.32 -10.21
N GLY A 114 3.25 16.34 -10.98
CA GLY A 114 3.91 17.57 -11.44
C GLY A 114 4.69 18.33 -10.37
N PHE A 115 4.79 17.81 -9.15
CA PHE A 115 5.52 18.43 -8.06
C PHE A 115 6.96 17.91 -7.99
N ASP A 116 7.93 18.83 -8.04
CA ASP A 116 9.31 18.64 -7.60
C ASP A 116 9.99 17.36 -8.16
N GLY A 117 9.79 17.11 -9.45
CA GLY A 117 10.39 15.99 -10.17
C GLY A 117 9.72 14.63 -9.95
N PHE A 118 8.53 14.57 -9.34
CA PHE A 118 7.76 13.33 -9.27
C PHE A 118 7.46 12.80 -10.68
N PRO A 119 7.83 11.54 -11.01
CA PRO A 119 7.94 11.11 -12.40
C PRO A 119 6.63 10.58 -13.01
N TYR A 120 5.55 10.47 -12.21
CA TYR A 120 4.30 9.84 -12.65
C TYR A 120 3.16 10.84 -12.70
N SER A 121 2.38 10.80 -13.79
CA SER A 121 1.14 11.58 -13.94
C SER A 121 -0.09 10.88 -13.34
N SER A 122 0.05 9.60 -13.00
CA SER A 122 -0.95 8.77 -12.37
C SER A 122 -0.29 7.51 -11.79
N VAL A 123 -0.85 6.96 -10.72
CA VAL A 123 -0.42 5.67 -10.15
C VAL A 123 -1.64 4.74 -10.13
N PRO A 124 -1.83 3.87 -11.14
CA PRO A 124 -2.93 2.92 -11.12
C PRO A 124 -2.76 1.91 -9.97
N VAL A 125 -3.89 1.56 -9.36
CA VAL A 125 -3.99 0.49 -8.37
C VAL A 125 -4.59 -0.75 -9.02
N LYS A 126 -4.05 -1.93 -8.69
CA LYS A 126 -4.58 -3.25 -9.06
C LYS A 126 -4.82 -4.06 -7.80
N ILE A 127 -5.80 -4.97 -7.82
CA ILE A 127 -5.89 -6.04 -6.82
C ILE A 127 -5.38 -7.32 -7.49
N VAL A 128 -4.28 -7.86 -6.98
CA VAL A 128 -3.62 -9.06 -7.52
C VAL A 128 -3.99 -10.32 -6.75
N GLY A 129 -4.61 -10.20 -5.58
CA GLY A 129 -5.04 -11.35 -4.80
C GLY A 129 -6.15 -11.06 -3.79
N TYR A 130 -6.86 -12.13 -3.42
CA TYR A 130 -7.81 -12.16 -2.31
C TYR A 130 -7.48 -13.34 -1.40
N ALA A 131 -7.23 -13.08 -0.12
CA ALA A 131 -7.19 -14.09 0.91
C ALA A 131 -8.56 -14.18 1.60
N VAL A 132 -9.14 -15.38 1.62
CA VAL A 132 -10.48 -15.68 2.19
C VAL A 132 -10.41 -16.90 3.09
N ARG A 133 -11.38 -17.08 3.99
CA ARG A 133 -11.45 -18.29 4.83
C ARG A 133 -11.86 -19.51 4.00
N ASN A 134 -12.72 -19.30 2.99
CA ASN A 134 -13.19 -20.32 2.07
C ASN A 134 -13.35 -19.70 0.67
N THR A 135 -12.87 -20.38 -0.37
CA THR A 135 -12.97 -19.90 -1.76
C THR A 135 -14.43 -19.66 -2.20
N ALA A 136 -15.39 -20.40 -1.64
CA ALA A 136 -16.82 -20.21 -1.88
C ALA A 136 -17.35 -18.84 -1.42
N GLN A 137 -16.62 -18.12 -0.57
CA GLN A 137 -16.98 -16.74 -0.20
C GLN A 137 -16.87 -15.80 -1.40
N LEU A 138 -16.01 -16.10 -2.39
CA LEU A 138 -15.87 -15.31 -3.60
C LEU A 138 -16.89 -15.79 -4.64
N GLN A 139 -18.01 -15.09 -4.75
CA GLN A 139 -19.04 -15.39 -5.74
C GLN A 139 -18.67 -14.81 -7.11
N GLY A 140 -19.02 -15.49 -8.20
CA GLY A 140 -18.71 -15.06 -9.57
C GLY A 140 -17.28 -15.41 -10.00
N SER A 141 -16.79 -14.74 -11.05
CA SER A 141 -15.45 -15.02 -11.59
C SER A 141 -14.35 -14.58 -10.63
N THR A 142 -13.30 -15.38 -10.53
CA THR A 142 -12.03 -15.05 -9.86
C THR A 142 -10.86 -14.90 -10.83
N SER A 143 -11.14 -14.83 -12.14
CA SER A 143 -10.13 -14.61 -13.16
C SER A 143 -9.42 -13.27 -12.96
N GLY A 144 -8.09 -13.26 -13.03
CA GLY A 144 -7.29 -12.03 -13.01
C GLY A 144 -6.55 -11.75 -11.70
N TYR A 145 -6.84 -12.47 -10.61
CA TYR A 145 -6.13 -12.40 -9.33
C TYR A 145 -5.98 -13.78 -8.69
N ASP A 146 -5.06 -13.90 -7.75
CA ASP A 146 -4.83 -15.13 -7.00
C ASP A 146 -5.83 -15.24 -5.85
N VAL A 147 -6.24 -16.46 -5.52
CA VAL A 147 -7.13 -16.73 -4.38
C VAL A 147 -6.38 -17.56 -3.35
N TYR A 148 -6.22 -17.01 -2.15
CA TYR A 148 -5.53 -17.65 -1.04
C TYR A 148 -6.53 -18.09 0.02
N THR A 149 -6.31 -19.27 0.60
CA THR A 149 -7.04 -19.78 1.78
C THR A 149 -6.12 -20.05 2.96
N THR A 150 -4.86 -19.65 2.85
CA THR A 150 -3.88 -19.65 3.94
C THR A 150 -4.27 -18.65 5.01
N LYS A 151 -3.79 -18.89 6.22
CA LYS A 151 -4.05 -18.05 7.39
C LYS A 151 -2.71 -17.72 8.05
N ASP A 152 -2.64 -16.54 8.63
CA ASP A 152 -1.53 -16.19 9.52
C ASP A 152 -1.65 -16.94 10.86
N SER A 153 -0.68 -16.70 11.74
CA SER A 153 -0.68 -17.26 13.11
C SER A 153 -1.84 -16.79 13.98
N GLY A 154 -2.54 -15.70 13.62
CA GLY A 154 -3.77 -15.24 14.26
C GLY A 154 -5.04 -15.92 13.70
N GLY A 155 -4.91 -16.79 12.70
CA GLY A 155 -6.03 -17.45 12.05
C GLY A 155 -6.77 -16.56 11.03
N ILE A 156 -6.21 -15.40 10.69
CA ILE A 156 -6.78 -14.43 9.77
C ILE A 156 -6.36 -14.81 8.34
N PRO A 157 -7.25 -14.81 7.33
CA PRO A 157 -6.88 -15.08 5.95
C PRO A 157 -5.70 -14.23 5.51
N GLU A 158 -4.65 -14.84 4.97
CA GLU A 158 -3.38 -14.20 4.65
C GLU A 158 -3.02 -14.41 3.17
N CYS A 159 -2.70 -13.30 2.50
CA CYS A 159 -2.09 -13.32 1.17
C CYS A 159 -0.67 -13.88 1.26
N ASP A 160 -0.21 -14.64 0.26
CA ASP A 160 1.07 -15.36 0.33
C ASP A 160 2.24 -14.41 0.69
N PRO A 161 2.86 -14.57 1.88
CA PRO A 161 3.96 -13.70 2.31
C PRO A 161 5.13 -13.65 1.34
N ARG A 162 5.34 -14.71 0.54
CA ARG A 162 6.37 -14.76 -0.50
C ARG A 162 6.16 -13.74 -1.62
N CYS A 163 4.96 -13.19 -1.73
CA CYS A 163 4.56 -12.20 -2.72
C CYS A 163 4.42 -10.79 -2.12
N GLY A 164 4.48 -10.63 -0.80
CA GLY A 164 4.26 -9.35 -0.14
C GLY A 164 5.54 -8.52 -0.05
N ARG A 165 5.49 -7.27 -0.52
CA ARG A 165 6.63 -6.33 -0.45
C ARG A 165 7.10 -6.07 0.98
N PHE A 166 6.19 -6.05 1.94
CA PHE A 166 6.54 -5.94 3.36
C PHE A 166 7.61 -6.97 3.79
N PHE A 167 7.49 -8.21 3.30
CA PHE A 167 8.42 -9.31 3.58
C PHE A 167 9.65 -9.32 2.64
N HIS A 168 9.52 -8.71 1.46
CA HIS A 168 10.51 -8.71 0.38
C HIS A 168 10.87 -7.28 -0.06
N GLN A 169 11.37 -6.48 0.89
CA GLN A 169 11.78 -5.09 0.64
C GLN A 169 13.03 -4.99 -0.25
N ASP A 170 13.74 -6.11 -0.44
CA ASP A 170 14.82 -6.27 -1.41
C ASP A 170 14.33 -6.35 -2.87
N GLY A 171 13.01 -6.42 -3.09
CA GLY A 171 12.39 -6.56 -4.41
C GLY A 171 12.53 -7.95 -5.01
N ASN A 172 12.95 -8.95 -4.24
CA ASN A 172 13.17 -10.31 -4.72
C ASN A 172 11.91 -11.18 -4.53
N TYR A 173 11.14 -11.31 -5.60
CA TYR A 173 9.91 -12.11 -5.63
C TYR A 173 10.09 -13.49 -6.28
N ASN A 174 11.31 -14.04 -6.31
CA ASN A 174 11.57 -15.35 -6.94
C ASN A 174 10.84 -16.51 -6.24
N SER A 175 10.50 -16.34 -4.97
CA SER A 175 9.71 -17.31 -4.19
C SER A 175 8.19 -17.13 -4.34
N CYS A 176 7.74 -16.02 -4.93
CA CYS A 176 6.32 -15.79 -5.21
C CYS A 176 5.88 -16.73 -6.33
N PRO A 177 4.85 -17.60 -6.14
CA PRO A 177 4.43 -18.57 -7.17
C PRO A 177 4.07 -17.94 -8.51
N GLY A 178 3.49 -16.74 -8.50
CA GLY A 178 3.15 -15.95 -9.68
C GLY A 178 4.26 -14.98 -10.14
N GLY A 179 5.43 -15.03 -9.50
CA GLY A 179 6.57 -14.15 -9.72
C GLY A 179 6.27 -12.68 -9.42
N ALA A 180 7.17 -11.80 -9.87
CA ALA A 180 7.04 -10.35 -9.67
C ALA A 180 5.74 -9.76 -10.25
N ALA A 181 5.11 -10.38 -11.25
CA ALA A 181 3.83 -9.89 -11.78
C ALA A 181 2.65 -10.05 -10.79
N ARG A 182 2.79 -10.94 -9.80
CA ARG A 182 1.75 -11.25 -8.80
C ARG A 182 2.13 -10.82 -7.38
N HIS A 183 3.22 -10.07 -7.23
CA HIS A 183 3.55 -9.45 -5.95
C HIS A 183 2.53 -8.37 -5.58
N TYR A 184 2.37 -8.11 -4.28
CA TYR A 184 1.57 -7.00 -3.77
C TYR A 184 2.43 -6.09 -2.88
N ASP A 185 2.15 -4.79 -2.95
CA ASP A 185 2.81 -3.76 -2.16
C ASP A 185 2.07 -3.49 -0.86
N GLN A 186 0.75 -3.53 -0.94
CA GLN A 186 -0.18 -3.15 0.12
C GLN A 186 -1.16 -4.28 0.39
N SER A 187 -1.48 -4.50 1.66
CA SER A 187 -2.53 -5.42 2.08
C SER A 187 -3.74 -4.62 2.58
N LEU A 188 -4.90 -4.76 1.95
CA LEU A 188 -6.15 -4.21 2.48
C LEU A 188 -6.85 -5.27 3.32
N TRP A 189 -6.90 -5.07 4.64
CA TRP A 189 -7.58 -5.95 5.57
C TRP A 189 -8.98 -5.40 5.84
N LEU A 190 -9.98 -6.20 5.47
CA LEU A 190 -11.38 -5.91 5.79
C LEU A 190 -11.79 -6.90 6.89
N THR A 191 -11.84 -6.40 8.11
CA THR A 191 -12.06 -7.18 9.33
C THR A 191 -13.44 -6.90 9.90
N ASP A 192 -14.26 -7.93 10.09
CA ASP A 192 -15.58 -7.77 10.75
C ASP A 192 -15.42 -7.21 12.18
N GLY A 193 -16.23 -6.21 12.51
CA GLY A 193 -16.25 -5.63 13.86
C GLY A 193 -15.01 -4.84 14.27
N PHE A 194 -14.05 -4.61 13.37
CA PHE A 194 -12.89 -3.77 13.66
C PHE A 194 -13.29 -2.29 13.73
N GLY A 195 -13.12 -1.69 14.91
CA GLY A 195 -13.38 -0.27 15.14
C GLY A 195 -12.16 0.58 14.78
N GLY A 196 -12.39 1.69 14.05
CA GLY A 196 -11.33 2.59 13.61
C GLY A 196 -10.55 2.06 12.40
N GLY A 197 -9.30 2.47 12.29
CA GLY A 197 -8.37 2.05 11.25
C GLY A 197 -6.96 1.84 11.81
N ALA A 198 -6.15 1.12 11.06
CA ALA A 198 -4.70 1.04 11.25
C ALA A 198 -4.02 0.96 9.88
N GLY A 199 -2.87 1.57 9.73
CA GLY A 199 -2.23 1.71 8.42
C GLY A 199 -0.73 1.89 8.53
N GLY A 200 -0.05 1.64 7.42
CA GLY A 200 1.40 1.79 7.34
C GLY A 200 1.96 1.37 5.98
N ASP A 201 3.24 1.02 5.98
CA ASP A 201 3.94 0.55 4.79
C ASP A 201 3.44 -0.82 4.30
N TRP A 202 2.83 -1.63 5.16
CA TRP A 202 2.29 -2.95 4.85
C TRP A 202 0.88 -2.93 4.25
N GLY A 203 0.13 -1.83 4.39
CA GLY A 203 -1.30 -1.83 4.07
C GLY A 203 -2.18 -1.00 4.99
N GLN A 204 -3.47 -1.31 4.95
CA GLN A 204 -4.50 -0.71 5.79
C GLN A 204 -5.39 -1.82 6.36
N ARG A 205 -5.88 -1.63 7.58
CA ARG A 205 -6.90 -2.46 8.23
C ARG A 205 -8.06 -1.60 8.67
N ILE A 206 -9.26 -1.98 8.23
CA ILE A 206 -10.49 -1.22 8.43
C ILE A 206 -11.65 -2.19 8.68
N GLY A 207 -12.64 -1.75 9.45
CA GLY A 207 -13.90 -2.48 9.64
C GLY A 207 -14.59 -2.78 8.31
N THR A 208 -14.94 -4.05 8.06
CA THR A 208 -15.63 -4.48 6.83
C THR A 208 -16.92 -3.71 6.62
N GLU A 209 -17.73 -3.57 7.67
CA GLU A 209 -19.05 -2.95 7.64
C GLU A 209 -18.95 -1.47 7.28
N TYR A 210 -17.99 -0.78 7.89
CA TYR A 210 -17.70 0.62 7.57
C TYR A 210 -17.26 0.76 6.11
N PHE A 211 -16.26 -0.02 5.68
CA PHE A 211 -15.70 0.11 4.33
C PHE A 211 -16.75 -0.16 3.26
N LEU A 212 -17.53 -1.24 3.40
CA LEU A 212 -18.60 -1.57 2.46
C LEU A 212 -19.68 -0.50 2.41
N GLY A 213 -20.03 0.09 3.56
CA GLY A 213 -20.98 1.21 3.63
C GLY A 213 -20.49 2.50 2.95
N GLN A 214 -19.19 2.61 2.68
CA GLN A 214 -18.55 3.80 2.09
C GLN A 214 -18.06 3.58 0.65
N LEU A 215 -18.34 2.43 0.01
CA LEU A 215 -17.82 2.10 -1.32
C LEU A 215 -18.11 3.15 -2.41
N ASN A 216 -19.24 3.86 -2.29
CA ASN A 216 -19.66 4.89 -3.23
C ASN A 216 -19.37 6.31 -2.72
N SER A 217 -18.85 6.45 -1.50
CA SER A 217 -18.49 7.75 -0.93
C SER A 217 -17.27 8.30 -1.66
N GLU A 218 -17.31 9.60 -1.92
CA GLU A 218 -16.20 10.32 -2.53
C GLU A 218 -14.96 10.25 -1.63
N ASN A 219 -15.15 10.40 -0.31
CA ASN A 219 -14.09 10.35 0.68
C ASN A 219 -14.39 9.26 1.70
N ILE A 220 -13.65 8.15 1.63
CA ILE A 220 -13.68 7.08 2.63
C ILE A 220 -12.74 7.51 3.77
N HIS A 221 -13.24 8.32 4.69
CA HIS A 221 -12.44 9.04 5.69
C HIS A 221 -11.36 8.16 6.37
N ILE A 222 -11.73 7.02 6.97
CA ILE A 222 -10.75 6.17 7.66
C ILE A 222 -9.70 5.65 6.68
N LEU A 223 -10.11 5.17 5.50
CA LEU A 223 -9.16 4.69 4.49
C LEU A 223 -8.20 5.78 4.02
N LEU A 224 -8.68 7.01 3.83
CA LEU A 224 -7.83 8.12 3.43
C LEU A 224 -6.79 8.44 4.51
N HIS A 225 -7.18 8.42 5.78
CA HIS A 225 -6.26 8.56 6.92
C HIS A 225 -5.23 7.43 6.92
N GLU A 226 -5.65 6.16 6.84
CA GLU A 226 -4.73 5.02 6.88
C GLU A 226 -3.75 4.96 5.70
N ILE A 227 -4.16 5.45 4.51
CA ILE A 227 -3.23 5.59 3.37
C ILE A 227 -2.18 6.69 3.63
N GLY A 228 -2.48 7.70 4.46
CA GLY A 228 -1.50 8.71 4.87
C GLY A 228 -0.27 8.09 5.54
N HIS A 229 -0.47 7.10 6.41
CA HIS A 229 0.61 6.36 7.05
C HIS A 229 1.48 5.58 6.05
N THR A 230 0.90 5.07 4.96
CA THR A 230 1.69 4.48 3.86
C THR A 230 2.71 5.48 3.31
N PHE A 231 2.39 6.78 3.32
CA PHE A 231 3.28 7.84 2.89
C PHE A 231 4.02 8.56 4.04
N ALA A 232 4.30 7.82 5.13
CA ALA A 232 5.09 8.27 6.27
C ALA A 232 4.47 9.42 7.09
N LEU A 233 3.18 9.67 6.95
CA LEU A 233 2.50 10.68 7.75
C LEU A 233 2.11 10.10 9.11
N ASP A 234 2.49 10.78 10.18
CA ASP A 234 2.15 10.38 11.55
C ASP A 234 0.72 10.73 11.91
N ASP A 235 0.22 10.04 12.93
CA ASP A 235 -0.94 10.45 13.71
C ASP A 235 -0.63 11.65 14.61
N PHE A 236 -1.66 12.44 14.93
CA PHE A 236 -1.56 13.64 15.78
C PHE A 236 -2.50 13.56 16.99
N TYR A 237 -2.23 12.69 17.96
CA TYR A 237 -3.12 12.52 19.12
C TYR A 237 -2.78 13.39 20.33
N ASP A 238 -1.51 13.69 20.53
CA ASP A 238 -0.95 14.30 21.73
C ASP A 238 -0.44 15.73 21.50
N TRP A 239 -0.36 16.16 20.24
CA TRP A 239 0.01 17.51 19.88
C TRP A 239 -0.59 17.93 18.53
N THR A 240 -0.61 19.24 18.28
CA THR A 240 -0.98 19.81 16.97
C THR A 240 0.01 20.92 16.60
N PRO A 241 0.38 21.04 15.32
CA PRO A 241 1.28 22.09 14.88
C PRO A 241 0.59 23.47 14.91
N THR A 242 1.39 24.52 15.05
CA THR A 242 0.90 25.88 15.30
C THR A 242 0.00 26.37 14.17
N GLY A 243 -1.22 26.78 14.51
CA GLY A 243 -2.15 27.40 13.57
C GLY A 243 -2.90 26.43 12.64
N VAL A 244 -2.79 25.11 12.86
CA VAL A 244 -3.52 24.09 12.10
C VAL A 244 -4.20 23.12 13.05
N SER A 245 -5.52 22.99 12.93
CA SER A 245 -6.34 22.13 13.80
C SER A 245 -7.35 21.27 13.04
N ASN A 246 -7.30 21.28 11.71
CA ASN A 246 -8.22 20.55 10.84
C ASN A 246 -7.46 19.96 9.64
N PHE A 247 -7.15 18.68 9.71
CA PHE A 247 -6.41 17.94 8.68
C PHE A 247 -6.58 16.43 8.91
N ILE A 248 -6.52 15.61 7.87
CA ILE A 248 -6.98 14.22 7.96
C ILE A 248 -6.13 13.38 8.91
N MET A 249 -4.83 13.68 9.05
CA MET A 249 -3.93 12.97 9.95
C MET A 249 -4.14 13.33 11.43
N LEU A 250 -4.87 14.39 11.74
CA LEU A 250 -5.48 14.61 13.05
C LEU A 250 -6.83 13.89 13.05
N ALA A 251 -6.82 12.62 13.44
CA ALA A 251 -7.95 11.71 13.33
C ALA A 251 -9.25 12.34 13.87
N GLY A 252 -10.29 12.34 13.02
CA GLY A 252 -11.60 12.90 13.37
C GLY A 252 -11.75 14.42 13.17
N SER A 253 -10.67 15.16 12.91
CA SER A 253 -10.78 16.61 12.64
C SER A 253 -11.26 16.94 11.22
N SER A 254 -10.82 16.16 10.23
CA SER A 254 -11.22 16.29 8.82
C SER A 254 -11.66 14.95 8.23
N SER A 255 -12.70 14.96 7.39
CA SER A 255 -13.12 13.78 6.61
C SER A 255 -12.49 13.72 5.21
N VAL A 256 -11.63 14.69 4.87
CA VAL A 256 -10.99 14.84 3.56
C VAL A 256 -9.51 15.16 3.71
N ILE A 257 -8.71 14.81 2.70
CA ILE A 257 -7.32 15.26 2.60
C ILE A 257 -7.32 16.77 2.40
N THR A 258 -6.77 17.50 3.36
CA THR A 258 -6.69 18.96 3.33
C THR A 258 -5.42 19.43 2.64
N ASP A 259 -5.28 20.75 2.50
CA ASP A 259 -4.06 21.36 1.97
C ASP A 259 -2.84 21.05 2.84
N PHE A 260 -3.02 21.01 4.16
CA PHE A 260 -1.92 20.72 5.07
C PHE A 260 -1.40 19.29 4.88
N ASP A 261 -2.31 18.31 4.78
CA ASP A 261 -1.98 16.91 4.51
C ASP A 261 -1.19 16.73 3.21
N GLY A 262 -1.67 17.37 2.14
CA GLY A 262 -1.01 17.36 0.85
C GLY A 262 0.39 17.99 0.86
N TRP A 263 0.59 19.03 1.68
CA TRP A 263 1.90 19.64 1.87
C TRP A 263 2.83 18.80 2.73
N MET A 264 2.34 18.09 3.75
CA MET A 264 3.14 17.11 4.50
C MET A 264 3.63 15.98 3.58
N LEU A 265 2.75 15.47 2.70
CA LEU A 265 3.13 14.49 1.67
C LEU A 265 4.26 15.02 0.76
N ARG A 266 4.12 16.25 0.27
CA ARG A 266 5.16 16.92 -0.54
C ARG A 266 6.47 17.12 0.20
N ASP A 267 6.40 17.38 1.50
CA ASP A 267 7.57 17.58 2.35
C ASP A 267 8.39 16.30 2.48
N TRP A 268 7.72 15.16 2.69
CA TRP A 268 8.38 13.85 2.61
C TRP A 268 9.00 13.59 1.25
N TRP A 269 8.26 13.83 0.16
CA TRP A 269 8.79 13.63 -1.20
C TRP A 269 10.10 14.39 -1.41
N ARG A 270 10.17 15.68 -1.08
CA ARG A 270 11.38 16.48 -1.35
C ARG A 270 12.62 15.99 -0.59
N HIS A 271 12.44 15.38 0.59
CA HIS A 271 13.53 14.81 1.37
C HIS A 271 13.93 13.40 0.90
N LEU A 272 13.01 12.64 0.31
CA LEU A 272 13.27 11.29 -0.17
C LEU A 272 13.74 11.23 -1.62
N LYS A 273 13.31 12.17 -2.49
CA LYS A 273 13.46 12.06 -3.95
C LYS A 273 14.89 11.79 -4.44
N THR A 274 15.89 12.33 -3.75
CA THR A 274 17.30 12.19 -4.13
C THR A 274 17.80 10.75 -4.04
N ARG A 275 17.16 9.90 -3.21
CA ARG A 275 17.53 8.49 -3.05
C ARG A 275 17.10 7.59 -4.21
N TYR A 276 16.27 8.10 -5.12
CA TYR A 276 15.72 7.35 -6.24
C TYR A 276 16.51 7.49 -7.54
N ASN A 277 17.56 8.32 -7.54
CA ASN A 277 18.39 8.58 -8.72
C ASN A 277 17.56 8.87 -9.98
N LEU A 278 16.43 9.57 -9.81
CA LEU A 278 15.57 10.01 -10.89
C LEU A 278 16.37 11.05 -11.65
N GLY A 279 17.01 10.63 -12.74
CA GLY A 279 17.93 11.48 -13.49
C GLY A 279 17.34 12.88 -13.69
N THR A 280 18.17 13.90 -13.57
CA THR A 280 17.79 15.23 -14.08
C THR A 280 17.34 15.08 -15.52
N PRO A 281 16.36 15.87 -16.01
CA PRO A 281 16.15 15.99 -17.43
C PRO A 281 17.45 16.51 -18.03
N VAL A 282 18.28 15.61 -18.57
CA VAL A 282 19.46 15.99 -19.32
C VAL A 282 18.92 16.61 -20.60
N THR A 283 18.91 17.94 -20.66
CA THR A 283 18.82 18.67 -21.93
C THR A 283 20.01 18.23 -22.77
N THR A 284 19.79 17.18 -23.56
CA THR A 284 20.83 16.58 -24.38
C THR A 284 21.00 17.46 -25.62
N THR A 285 21.85 18.48 -25.51
CA THR A 285 22.45 19.10 -26.70
C THR A 285 23.22 18.00 -27.41
N THR A 286 22.65 17.52 -28.51
CA THR A 286 23.22 16.48 -29.36
C THR A 286 24.53 16.99 -29.93
N THR A 287 25.65 16.58 -29.34
CA THR A 287 26.95 16.68 -29.99
C THR A 287 27.39 15.27 -30.33
N ARG A 288 27.33 14.99 -31.63
CA ARG A 288 27.68 13.71 -32.25
C ARG A 288 29.19 13.50 -32.12
N SER A 289 29.61 12.55 -31.28
CA SER A 289 30.99 12.08 -31.22
C SER A 289 31.08 10.63 -31.65
N THR A 290 31.97 10.41 -32.61
CA THR A 290 32.29 9.19 -33.32
C THR A 290 32.84 8.09 -32.42
N THR A 291 32.36 6.87 -32.68
CA THR A 291 32.75 5.59 -32.09
C THR A 291 34.22 5.26 -32.33
N THR A 292 34.91 4.73 -31.30
CA THR A 292 36.04 3.80 -31.49
C THR A 292 35.96 2.76 -30.39
N ALA A 293 35.71 1.51 -30.78
CA ALA A 293 35.58 0.37 -29.90
C ALA A 293 36.97 -0.13 -29.47
N ALA A 294 37.20 -0.20 -28.15
CA ALA A 294 38.33 -0.93 -27.58
C ALA A 294 37.78 -2.12 -26.77
N ARG A 295 38.20 -3.31 -27.19
CA ARG A 295 37.86 -4.63 -26.66
C ARG A 295 38.78 -4.94 -25.48
N THR A 296 38.21 -5.12 -24.29
CA THR A 296 38.94 -5.57 -23.10
C THR A 296 38.39 -6.91 -22.64
N THR A 297 39.25 -7.92 -22.64
CA THR A 297 39.00 -9.27 -22.12
C THR A 297 39.40 -9.35 -20.66
N THR A 298 38.50 -9.83 -19.79
CA THR A 298 38.81 -10.22 -18.40
C THR A 298 38.39 -11.67 -18.15
N PRO A 299 39.20 -12.46 -17.42
CA PRO A 299 38.94 -13.89 -17.20
C PRO A 299 37.98 -14.14 -16.03
N VAL A 300 37.19 -15.21 -16.18
CA VAL A 300 36.24 -15.75 -15.21
C VAL A 300 37.00 -16.64 -14.22
N THR A 301 36.87 -16.36 -12.92
CA THR A 301 37.33 -17.26 -11.84
C THR A 301 36.11 -17.90 -11.19
N THR A 302 36.03 -19.23 -11.32
CA THR A 302 35.03 -20.10 -10.72
C THR A 302 35.49 -20.51 -9.33
N THR A 303 34.66 -20.32 -8.30
CA THR A 303 34.91 -20.94 -6.99
C THR A 303 33.62 -21.55 -6.46
N SER A 304 33.59 -22.88 -6.46
CA SER A 304 32.56 -23.73 -5.85
C SER A 304 32.80 -23.81 -4.35
N ALA A 305 31.74 -23.68 -3.54
CA ALA A 305 31.76 -24.04 -2.12
C ALA A 305 30.57 -24.94 -1.78
N VAL A 306 30.86 -26.03 -1.09
CA VAL A 306 30.00 -27.17 -0.79
C VAL A 306 29.66 -27.19 0.72
N ARG A 307 28.36 -27.34 1.01
CA ARG A 307 27.70 -28.06 2.13
C ARG A 307 27.97 -27.63 3.60
N THR A 308 26.90 -27.52 4.39
CA THR A 308 26.55 -28.43 5.51
C THR A 308 25.16 -28.12 6.08
N THR A 309 24.31 -29.14 6.10
CA THR A 309 23.00 -29.20 6.77
C THR A 309 23.16 -29.70 8.19
N THR A 310 22.59 -29.00 9.17
CA THR A 310 22.42 -29.47 10.55
C THR A 310 20.95 -29.41 10.94
N THR A 311 20.36 -30.60 11.05
CA THR A 311 19.08 -30.90 11.69
C THR A 311 19.25 -31.00 13.20
N THR A 312 18.40 -30.34 13.97
CA THR A 312 18.22 -30.62 15.40
C THR A 312 16.73 -30.63 15.73
N ALA A 313 16.29 -31.70 16.38
CA ALA A 313 14.90 -32.01 16.68
C ALA A 313 14.44 -31.45 18.04
N ARG A 314 13.16 -31.06 18.05
CA ARG A 314 12.15 -30.91 19.12
C ARG A 314 12.54 -31.25 20.57
N ALA A 315 12.21 -30.33 21.48
CA ALA A 315 11.83 -30.63 22.86
C ALA A 315 10.41 -30.12 23.13
N THR A 316 9.61 -30.94 23.80
CA THR A 316 8.22 -30.67 24.19
C THR A 316 8.22 -30.37 25.68
N THR A 317 7.73 -29.20 26.09
CA THR A 317 7.39 -28.90 27.48
C THR A 317 6.08 -28.13 27.55
N THR A 318 5.20 -28.61 28.42
CA THR A 318 3.88 -28.08 28.78
C THR A 318 4.00 -26.99 29.86
N GLY A 319 3.35 -25.83 29.67
CA GLY A 319 3.00 -24.91 30.76
C GLY A 319 3.05 -23.41 30.44
N SER A 320 1.85 -22.80 30.37
CA SER A 320 1.51 -21.37 30.46
C SER A 320 2.00 -20.41 29.35
N SER A 321 1.03 -19.77 28.69
CA SER A 321 1.18 -18.77 27.63
C SER A 321 2.03 -17.56 28.03
N SER A 322 3.32 -17.61 27.68
CA SER A 322 4.23 -16.45 27.60
C SER A 322 4.73 -16.21 26.17
N GLY A 323 4.00 -16.71 25.17
CA GLY A 323 4.23 -16.32 23.78
C GLY A 323 3.67 -14.91 23.58
N GLY A 324 4.51 -13.98 23.14
CA GLY A 324 4.04 -12.67 22.68
C GLY A 324 2.97 -12.78 21.60
N SER A 325 2.32 -11.67 21.26
CA SER A 325 1.35 -11.61 20.19
C SER A 325 2.00 -12.09 18.87
N PRO A 326 1.31 -12.90 18.05
CA PRO A 326 1.86 -13.37 16.78
C PRO A 326 2.20 -12.20 15.84
N LEU A 327 2.95 -12.46 14.76
CA LEU A 327 3.06 -11.50 13.67
C LEU A 327 1.65 -11.09 13.21
N TRP A 328 1.46 -9.79 13.01
CA TRP A 328 0.17 -9.12 12.77
C TRP A 328 -0.84 -9.10 13.92
N GLY A 329 -0.51 -9.70 15.06
CA GLY A 329 -1.33 -9.66 16.25
C GLY A 329 -1.32 -8.27 16.90
N GLN A 330 -2.42 -7.89 17.55
CA GLN A 330 -2.45 -6.69 18.38
C GLN A 330 -1.52 -6.90 19.59
N CYS A 331 -0.68 -5.92 19.89
CA CYS A 331 0.29 -5.96 20.97
C CYS A 331 0.22 -4.72 21.88
N GLY A 332 -0.83 -3.91 21.74
CA GLY A 332 -1.00 -2.69 22.54
C GLY A 332 -2.28 -1.94 22.19
N GLY A 333 -2.60 -0.94 23.01
CA GLY A 333 -3.79 -0.10 22.89
C GLY A 333 -4.45 0.17 24.24
N SER A 334 -5.13 1.31 24.38
CA SER A 334 -5.68 1.81 25.66
C SER A 334 -6.67 0.88 26.37
N ASN A 335 -7.23 -0.12 25.67
CA ASN A 335 -8.11 -1.14 26.26
C ASN A 335 -7.65 -2.58 25.95
N TRP A 336 -6.42 -2.76 25.49
CA TRP A 336 -5.88 -4.07 25.14
C TRP A 336 -5.44 -4.83 26.39
N THR A 337 -6.02 -6.01 26.61
CA THR A 337 -5.70 -6.88 27.77
C THR A 337 -4.85 -8.10 27.39
N GLY A 338 -4.47 -8.23 26.11
CA GLY A 338 -3.64 -9.33 25.61
C GLY A 338 -2.13 -9.08 25.74
N PRO A 339 -1.29 -9.87 25.06
CA PRO A 339 0.16 -9.73 25.12
C PRO A 339 0.61 -8.33 24.68
N THR A 340 1.59 -7.76 25.37
CA THR A 340 2.21 -6.46 25.03
C THR A 340 3.58 -6.59 24.36
N THR A 341 4.03 -7.82 24.15
CA THR A 341 5.24 -8.17 23.41
C THR A 341 4.87 -8.97 22.17
N CYS A 342 5.79 -9.07 21.21
CA CYS A 342 5.59 -9.83 19.98
C CYS A 342 6.37 -11.14 20.01
N ALA A 343 5.74 -12.24 19.60
CA ALA A 343 6.42 -13.51 19.35
C ALA A 343 7.25 -13.44 18.06
N GLN A 344 6.83 -12.61 17.11
CA GLN A 344 7.56 -12.30 15.86
C GLN A 344 7.33 -10.84 15.50
N GLY A 345 8.37 -10.19 14.97
CA GLY A 345 8.33 -8.76 14.67
C GLY A 345 8.54 -7.88 15.91
N THR A 346 8.31 -6.59 15.75
CA THR A 346 8.35 -5.59 16.82
C THR A 346 6.94 -5.05 17.07
N CYS A 347 6.61 -4.78 18.34
CA CYS A 347 5.33 -4.15 18.64
C CYS A 347 5.38 -2.69 18.19
N THR A 348 4.80 -2.44 17.03
CA THR A 348 4.79 -1.13 16.40
C THR A 348 3.49 -0.42 16.78
N TYR A 349 3.65 0.74 17.41
CA TYR A 349 2.55 1.63 17.70
C TYR A 349 1.89 2.10 16.39
N SER A 350 0.57 1.95 16.29
CA SER A 350 -0.21 2.54 15.19
C SER A 350 -0.98 3.74 15.73
N ASN A 351 -1.85 3.54 16.71
CA ASN A 351 -2.62 4.59 17.35
C ASN A 351 -2.88 4.27 18.85
N PRO A 352 -3.49 5.18 19.64
CA PRO A 352 -3.67 5.01 21.08
C PRO A 352 -4.49 3.77 21.46
N TYR A 353 -5.25 3.21 20.51
CA TYR A 353 -6.13 2.06 20.74
C TYR A 353 -5.58 0.78 20.10
N TYR A 354 -4.52 0.87 19.29
CA TYR A 354 -4.01 -0.24 18.50
C TYR A 354 -2.49 -0.14 18.26
N SER A 355 -1.76 -1.16 18.71
CA SER A 355 -0.40 -1.45 18.27
C SER A 355 -0.35 -2.85 17.68
N GLN A 356 0.50 -3.09 16.69
CA GLN A 356 0.56 -4.38 15.97
C GLN A 356 1.99 -4.91 15.90
N CYS A 357 2.14 -6.23 15.98
CA CYS A 357 3.40 -6.90 15.69
C CYS A 357 3.68 -6.86 14.19
N LEU A 358 4.76 -6.18 13.80
CA LEU A 358 5.20 -6.01 12.41
C LEU A 358 6.64 -6.51 12.22
#